data_AF-A0A7S1EV82-F1
#
_entry.id   AF-A0A7S1EV82-F1
#
_cell.length_a   1.000
_cell.length_b   1.000
_cell.length_c   1.000
_cell.angle_alpha   90.00
_cell.angle_beta   90.00
_cell.angle_gamma   90.00
#
_symmetry.space_group_name_H-M   'P 1'
#
loop_
_entity.id
_entity.type
_entity.pdbx_description
1 polymer ?
#
loop_
_entity_poly.entity_id
_entity_poly.type
_entity_poly.pdbx_seq_one_letter_code
_entity_poly.pdbx_strand_id
1 'polypeptide(L)'
;MLAQPSSVASHFVLCQVYDPRRVAAVVLQEQLQSTGMTGMSAVVVLLDTSSLAFQKVAFSAESGDLSKISSLTLDNLPEDSVGRSEELPNDYVWASAMRVMSTRGVCSVYAWRAHRLLTLDMEADPDEDEEDG
;
A
#
# COMPACT_ATOMS: atom_id res chain seq x y z
N MET A 1 -4.82 -2.53 -23.90
CA MET A 1 -4.92 -1.62 -22.74
C MET A 1 -6.22 -1.90 -22.02
N LEU A 2 -6.20 -2.79 -21.01
CA LEU A 2 -7.32 -2.98 -20.10
C LEU A 2 -7.28 -1.82 -19.11
N ALA A 3 -8.38 -1.08 -18.97
CA ALA A 3 -8.49 -0.01 -17.99
C ALA A 3 -8.32 -0.61 -16.59
N GLN A 4 -7.37 -0.10 -15.79
CA GLN A 4 -7.28 -0.46 -14.38
C GLN A 4 -8.61 -0.14 -13.71
N PRO A 5 -9.19 -1.08 -12.93
CA PRO A 5 -10.43 -0.81 -12.21
C PRO A 5 -10.19 0.35 -11.23
N SER A 6 -11.01 1.39 -11.33
CA SER A 6 -10.92 2.54 -10.42
C SER A 6 -11.27 2.09 -9.01
N SER A 7 -10.31 2.19 -8.08
CA SER A 7 -10.58 1.92 -6.67
C SER A 7 -11.55 2.97 -6.11
N VAL A 8 -12.60 2.51 -5.44
CA VAL A 8 -13.63 3.36 -4.81
C VAL A 8 -13.20 3.82 -3.43
N ALA A 9 -12.48 2.95 -2.70
CA ALA A 9 -11.95 3.23 -1.38
C ALA A 9 -10.67 2.40 -1.13
N SER A 10 -9.80 2.89 -0.26
CA SER A 10 -8.59 2.22 0.18
C SER A 10 -8.51 2.24 1.71
N HIS A 11 -8.27 1.08 2.31
CA HIS A 11 -8.20 0.92 3.77
C HIS A 11 -6.85 0.34 4.17
N PHE A 12 -6.17 0.98 5.13
CA PHE A 12 -4.96 0.44 5.73
C PHE A 12 -5.32 -0.64 6.74
N VAL A 13 -4.88 -1.88 6.50
CA VAL A 13 -5.18 -3.03 7.36
C VAL A 13 -4.03 -3.31 8.33
N LEU A 14 -2.80 -3.31 7.81
CA LEU A 14 -1.57 -3.54 8.56
C LEU A 14 -0.55 -2.50 8.14
N CYS A 15 0.30 -2.10 9.07
CA CYS A 15 1.32 -1.09 8.85
C CYS A 15 2.53 -1.38 9.72
N GLN A 16 3.73 -1.35 9.14
CA GLN A 16 5.00 -1.49 9.85
C GLN A 16 6.04 -0.54 9.28
N VAL A 17 6.88 -0.01 10.17
CA VAL A 17 8.07 0.76 9.79
C VAL A 17 9.00 -0.17 9.02
N TYR A 18 9.35 0.23 7.80
CA TYR A 18 10.34 -0.48 6.98
C TYR A 18 11.73 0.02 7.33
N ASP A 19 11.95 1.33 7.21
CA ASP A 19 13.17 2.01 7.63
C ASP A 19 12.82 3.43 8.15
N PRO A 20 13.79 4.28 8.52
CA PRO A 20 13.48 5.61 9.06
C PRO A 20 12.68 6.55 8.14
N ARG A 21 12.57 6.24 6.84
CA ARG A 21 11.88 7.06 5.84
C ARG A 21 10.70 6.33 5.22
N ARG A 22 10.68 4.99 5.23
CA ARG A 22 9.68 4.20 4.53
C ARG A 22 8.81 3.37 5.46
N VAL A 23 7.54 3.24 5.10
CA VAL A 23 6.55 2.45 5.81
C VAL A 23 5.94 1.44 4.85
N ALA A 24 5.94 0.16 5.24
CA ALA A 24 5.24 -0.87 4.50
C ALA A 24 3.83 -1.05 5.08
N ALA A 25 2.83 -1.20 4.20
CA ALA A 25 1.46 -1.40 4.63
C ALA A 25 0.69 -2.37 3.73
N VAL A 26 -0.23 -3.12 4.31
CA VAL A 26 -1.26 -3.83 3.53
C VAL A 26 -2.42 -2.87 3.36
N VAL A 27 -2.76 -2.58 2.11
CA VAL A 27 -3.91 -1.75 1.73
C VAL A 27 -4.95 -2.65 1.08
N LEU A 28 -6.17 -2.58 1.60
CA LEU A 28 -7.34 -3.20 1.00
C LEU A 28 -8.00 -2.18 0.07
N GLN A 29 -8.18 -2.55 -1.19
CA GLN A 29 -8.79 -1.71 -2.22
C GLN A 29 -10.18 -2.25 -2.57
N GLU A 30 -11.19 -1.40 -2.38
CA GLU A 30 -12.54 -1.65 -2.89
C GLU A 30 -12.56 -1.30 -4.37
N GLN A 31 -12.91 -2.26 -5.21
CA GLN A 31 -13.02 -2.06 -6.66
C GLN A 31 -14.47 -2.16 -7.11
N LEU A 32 -14.90 -1.21 -7.94
CA LEU A 32 -16.20 -1.31 -8.61
C LEU A 32 -16.05 -2.19 -9.84
N GLN A 33 -16.68 -3.36 -9.84
CA GLN A 33 -16.68 -4.23 -11.01
C GLN A 33 -17.72 -3.75 -12.04
N SER A 34 -17.49 -4.08 -13.32
CA SER A 34 -18.39 -3.75 -14.43
C SER A 34 -19.80 -4.34 -14.28
N THR A 35 -19.98 -5.32 -13.39
CA THR A 35 -21.26 -5.95 -13.03
C THR A 35 -22.03 -5.19 -11.95
N GLY A 36 -21.49 -4.09 -11.42
CA GLY A 36 -22.08 -3.35 -10.29
C GLY A 36 -21.87 -4.01 -8.93
N MET A 37 -21.11 -5.12 -8.86
CA MET A 37 -20.66 -5.72 -7.61
C MET A 37 -19.35 -5.07 -7.16
N THR A 38 -19.18 -4.87 -5.85
CA THR A 38 -17.91 -4.42 -5.29
C THR A 38 -17.01 -5.63 -5.02
N GLY A 39 -15.81 -5.62 -5.63
CA GLY A 39 -14.73 -6.55 -5.35
C GLY A 39 -13.77 -5.96 -4.32
N MET A 40 -12.96 -6.82 -3.71
CA MET A 40 -11.91 -6.44 -2.76
C MET A 40 -10.60 -7.06 -3.21
N SER A 41 -9.56 -6.25 -3.38
CA SER A 41 -8.18 -6.71 -3.59
C SER A 41 -7.28 -6.18 -2.48
N ALA A 42 -6.21 -6.91 -2.18
CA ALA A 42 -5.21 -6.47 -1.21
C ALA A 42 -3.89 -6.24 -1.95
N VAL A 43 -3.17 -5.20 -1.57
CA VAL A 43 -1.83 -4.88 -2.09
C VAL A 43 -0.90 -4.54 -0.93
N VAL A 44 0.39 -4.79 -1.09
CA VAL A 44 1.41 -4.24 -0.19
C VAL A 44 1.96 -2.98 -0.83
N VAL A 45 1.99 -1.89 -0.06
CA VAL A 45 2.58 -0.63 -0.48
C VAL A 45 3.81 -0.33 0.36
N LEU A 46 4.84 0.23 -0.28
CA LEU A 46 5.99 0.84 0.38
C LEU A 46 5.89 2.35 0.19
N LEU A 47 5.57 3.06 1.27
CA LEU A 47 5.36 4.50 1.26
C LEU A 47 6.63 5.21 1.71
N ASP A 48 7.17 6.08 0.86
CA ASP A 48 8.20 7.03 1.26
C ASP A 48 7.54 8.21 1.98
N THR A 49 7.85 8.33 3.26
CA THR A 49 7.34 9.38 4.13
C THR A 49 8.20 10.64 4.08
N SER A 50 9.38 10.59 3.45
CA SER A 50 10.25 11.76 3.29
C SER A 50 9.67 12.81 2.34
N SER A 51 8.83 12.38 1.38
CA SER A 51 8.08 13.27 0.50
C SER A 51 6.83 13.87 1.17
N LEU A 52 6.43 13.32 2.32
CA LEU A 52 5.28 13.80 3.07
C LEU A 52 5.68 15.00 3.93
N ALA A 53 5.09 16.16 3.64
CA ALA A 53 5.35 17.41 4.36
C ALA A 53 4.66 17.43 5.74
N PHE A 54 5.04 16.53 6.65
CA PHE A 54 4.45 16.43 8.00
C PHE A 54 4.56 17.73 8.81
N GLN A 55 5.51 18.60 8.50
CA GLN A 55 5.60 19.94 9.10
C GLN A 55 4.36 20.79 8.83
N LYS A 56 3.76 20.68 7.64
CA LYS A 56 2.50 21.38 7.32
C LYS A 56 1.35 20.83 8.16
N VAL A 57 1.33 19.52 8.40
CA VAL A 57 0.33 18.86 9.26
C VAL A 57 0.50 19.31 10.71
N ALA A 58 1.73 19.33 11.23
CA ALA A 58 2.03 19.78 12.59
C ALA A 58 1.62 21.24 12.81
N PHE A 59 1.93 22.14 11.87
CA PHE A 59 1.54 23.55 11.94
C PHE A 59 0.01 23.75 11.87
N SER A 60 -0.69 22.98 11.02
CA SER A 60 -2.16 22.98 10.97
C SER A 60 -2.78 22.44 12.25
N ALA A 61 -2.20 21.42 12.87
CA ALA A 61 -2.64 20.89 14.15
C ALA A 61 -2.44 21.89 15.30
N GLU A 62 -1.30 22.61 15.35
CA GLU A 62 -1.04 23.66 16.34
C GLU A 62 -2.01 24.84 16.22
N SER A 63 -2.43 25.18 15.00
CA SER A 63 -3.45 26.22 14.75
C SER A 63 -4.90 25.74 14.99
N GLY A 64 -5.10 24.46 15.34
CA GLY A 64 -6.42 23.86 15.58
C GLY A 64 -7.29 23.71 14.34
N ASP A 65 -6.78 24.07 13.17
CA ASP A 65 -7.51 24.12 11.90
C ASP A 65 -7.16 22.89 11.05
N LEU A 66 -7.77 21.76 11.42
CA LEU A 66 -7.61 20.48 10.71
C LEU A 66 -8.24 20.51 9.31
N SER A 67 -9.05 21.54 8.97
CA SER A 67 -9.64 21.69 7.64
C SER A 67 -8.59 21.97 6.54
N LYS A 68 -7.39 22.43 6.96
CA LYS A 68 -6.23 22.65 6.08
C LYS A 68 -5.43 21.37 5.80
N ILE A 69 -5.71 20.28 6.51
CA ILE A 69 -5.13 18.97 6.23
C ILE A 69 -5.92 18.37 5.08
N SER A 70 -5.47 18.60 3.85
CA SER A 70 -6.09 18.01 2.66
C SER A 70 -5.94 16.48 2.71
N SER A 71 -7.05 15.75 2.61
CA SER A 71 -7.01 14.31 2.40
C SER A 71 -6.45 14.02 1.00
N LEU A 72 -5.16 13.68 0.93
CA LEU A 72 -4.55 13.15 -0.28
C LEU A 72 -4.85 11.65 -0.34
N THR A 73 -5.32 11.18 -1.50
CA THR A 73 -5.37 9.75 -1.80
C THR A 73 -3.97 9.27 -2.14
N LEU A 74 -3.73 7.95 -2.05
CA LEU A 74 -2.45 7.36 -2.42
C LEU A 74 -2.04 7.69 -3.86
N ASP A 75 -3.02 7.80 -4.76
CA ASP A 75 -2.79 8.14 -6.18
C ASP A 75 -2.42 9.61 -6.42
N ASN A 76 -2.63 10.47 -5.42
CA ASN A 76 -2.27 11.88 -5.48
C ASN A 76 -0.90 12.18 -4.86
N LEU A 77 -0.17 11.15 -4.41
CA LEU A 77 1.19 11.32 -3.92
C LEU A 77 2.17 11.50 -5.09
N PRO A 78 3.34 12.13 -4.87
CA PRO A 78 4.33 12.27 -5.92
C PRO A 78 4.69 10.91 -6.53
N GLU A 79 5.02 10.94 -7.82
CA GLU A 79 5.60 9.80 -8.53
C GLU A 79 6.78 9.24 -7.70
N ASP A 80 6.89 7.91 -7.65
CA ASP A 80 7.87 7.15 -6.84
C ASP A 80 7.70 7.20 -5.31
N SER A 81 6.75 7.97 -4.77
CA SER A 81 6.50 7.97 -3.30
C SER A 81 5.78 6.73 -2.80
N VAL A 82 5.21 5.93 -3.71
CA VAL A 82 4.43 4.73 -3.40
C VAL A 82 4.86 3.59 -4.32
N GLY A 83 5.71 2.70 -3.81
CA GLY A 83 5.91 1.39 -4.42
C GLY A 83 4.70 0.49 -4.14
N ARG A 84 4.21 -0.24 -5.13
CA ARG A 84 3.06 -1.15 -4.98
C ARG A 84 3.47 -2.55 -5.46
N SER A 85 3.15 -3.57 -4.67
CA SER A 85 3.21 -4.94 -5.14
C SER A 85 2.11 -5.20 -6.17
N GLU A 86 2.21 -6.33 -6.87
CA GLU A 86 1.05 -6.93 -7.53
C GLU A 86 -0.09 -7.19 -6.54
N GLU A 87 -1.30 -7.38 -7.07
CA GLU A 87 -2.45 -7.77 -6.27
C GLU A 87 -2.17 -9.12 -5.58
N LEU A 88 -2.38 -9.13 -4.26
CA LEU A 88 -2.26 -10.33 -3.48
C LEU A 88 -3.44 -11.27 -3.78
N PRO A 89 -3.26 -12.59 -3.62
CA PRO A 89 -4.36 -13.54 -3.70
C PRO A 89 -5.51 -13.16 -2.74
N ASN A 90 -6.75 -13.46 -3.13
CA ASN A 90 -7.97 -13.08 -2.39
C ASN A 90 -7.96 -13.49 -0.90
N ASP A 91 -7.24 -14.54 -0.54
CA ASP A 91 -7.06 -14.99 0.85
C ASP A 91 -6.47 -13.89 1.77
N TYR A 92 -5.69 -12.96 1.20
CA TYR A 92 -5.00 -11.89 1.92
C TYR A 92 -5.87 -10.65 2.18
N VAL A 93 -7.13 -10.62 1.73
CA VAL A 93 -8.13 -9.65 2.19
C VAL A 93 -8.30 -9.70 3.71
N TRP A 94 -8.02 -10.85 4.33
CA TRP A 94 -7.98 -11.02 5.79
C TRP A 94 -6.57 -11.19 6.34
N ALA A 95 -5.60 -10.49 5.76
CA ALA A 95 -4.25 -10.40 6.32
C ALA A 95 -4.32 -9.97 7.80
N SER A 96 -3.66 -10.73 8.66
CA SER A 96 -3.74 -10.55 10.12
C SER A 96 -2.40 -10.21 10.76
N ALA A 97 -1.30 -10.52 10.08
CA ALA A 97 0.01 -10.18 10.56
C ALA A 97 0.92 -9.85 9.37
N MET A 98 1.86 -8.94 9.62
CA MET A 98 2.89 -8.54 8.68
C MET A 98 4.22 -8.56 9.42
N ARG A 99 5.30 -8.83 8.72
CA ARG A 99 6.66 -8.64 9.23
C ARG A 99 7.55 -8.12 8.13
N VAL A 100 8.26 -7.05 8.43
CA VAL A 100 9.18 -6.39 7.52
C VAL A 100 10.63 -6.66 7.93
N MET A 101 11.52 -6.81 6.95
CA MET A 101 12.97 -6.86 7.15
C MET A 101 13.67 -6.00 6.11
N SER A 102 13.84 -4.71 6.40
CA SER A 102 14.47 -3.77 5.47
C SER A 102 15.92 -4.08 5.11
N THR A 103 16.69 -4.66 6.03
CA THR A 103 18.06 -5.13 5.73
C THR A 103 18.13 -6.22 4.65
N ARG A 104 16.98 -6.78 4.26
CA ARG A 104 16.85 -7.87 3.30
C ARG A 104 15.92 -7.56 2.14
N GLY A 105 15.35 -6.36 2.05
CA GLY A 105 14.45 -6.05 0.95
C GLY A 105 13.05 -6.64 1.07
N VAL A 106 12.66 -7.30 2.18
CA VAL A 106 11.46 -8.18 2.16
C VAL A 106 10.35 -7.82 3.13
N CYS A 107 9.13 -8.19 2.74
CA CYS A 107 7.91 -8.12 3.56
C CYS A 107 7.16 -9.46 3.53
N SER A 108 6.88 -10.02 4.71
CA SER A 108 6.05 -11.21 4.83
C SER A 108 4.66 -10.86 5.37
N VAL A 109 3.62 -11.38 4.73
CA VAL A 109 2.21 -11.19 5.13
C VAL A 109 1.58 -12.55 5.44
N TYR A 110 0.88 -12.65 6.56
CA TYR A 110 0.19 -13.86 7.00
C TYR A 110 -1.33 -13.66 7.00
N ALA A 111 -2.03 -14.55 6.30
CA ALA A 111 -3.49 -14.63 6.25
C ALA A 111 -3.98 -15.77 7.14
N TRP A 112 -4.48 -15.46 8.35
CA TRP A 112 -4.85 -16.48 9.33
C TRP A 112 -5.95 -17.44 8.87
N ARG A 113 -6.95 -16.96 8.12
CA ARG A 113 -8.07 -17.81 7.65
C ARG A 113 -7.62 -18.88 6.67
N ALA A 114 -6.64 -18.54 5.84
CA ALA A 114 -6.08 -19.47 4.85
C ALA A 114 -4.86 -20.23 5.39
N HIS A 115 -4.34 -19.85 6.56
CA HIS A 115 -3.07 -20.34 7.11
C HIS A 115 -1.91 -20.22 6.11
N ARG A 116 -1.88 -19.11 5.35
CA ARG A 116 -0.89 -18.87 4.29
C ARG A 116 0.03 -17.71 4.66
N LEU A 117 1.30 -17.89 4.34
CA LEU A 117 2.34 -16.87 4.44
C LEU A 117 2.87 -16.59 3.03
N LEU A 118 2.89 -15.31 2.66
CA LEU A 118 3.51 -14.82 1.43
C LEU A 118 4.68 -13.93 1.83
N THR A 119 5.80 -14.03 1.11
CA THR A 119 6.92 -13.10 1.25
C THR A 119 7.15 -12.43 -0.08
N LEU A 120 7.19 -11.10 -0.04
CA LEU A 120 7.37 -10.22 -1.18
C LEU A 120 8.77 -9.62 -1.09
N ASP A 121 9.41 -9.49 -2.26
CA ASP A 121 10.52 -8.58 -2.43
C ASP A 121 9.94 -7.16 -2.62
N MET A 122 10.42 -6.23 -1.80
CA MET A 122 9.98 -4.84 -1.75
C MET A 122 10.92 -3.90 -2.50
N GLU A 123 12.05 -4.43 -2.99
CA GLU A 123 13.08 -3.69 -3.71
C GLU A 123 13.22 -4.19 -5.17
N ALA A 124 12.46 -5.22 -5.55
CA ALA A 124 12.36 -5.66 -6.94
C ALA A 124 11.75 -4.56 -7.82
N ASP A 125 12.43 -4.25 -8.92
CA ASP A 125 11.95 -3.32 -9.93
C ASP A 125 10.96 -4.06 -10.85
N PRO A 126 9.68 -3.66 -10.94
CA PRO A 126 8.69 -4.38 -11.75
C PRO A 126 9.03 -4.42 -13.24
N ASP A 127 9.96 -3.60 -13.70
CA ASP A 127 10.38 -3.51 -15.10
C ASP A 127 11.53 -4.49 -15.47
N GLU A 128 12.13 -5.21 -14.50
CA GLU A 128 13.26 -6.12 -14.77
C GLU A 128 12.84 -7.53 -15.21
N ASP A 129 11.55 -7.91 -15.06
CA ASP A 129 11.08 -9.28 -15.31
C ASP A 129 10.60 -9.54 -16.76
N GLU A 130 10.66 -8.57 -17.68
CA GLU A 130 10.18 -8.72 -19.07
C GLU A 130 11.25 -9.14 -20.10
N GLU A 131 12.54 -9.30 -19.75
CA GLU A 131 13.60 -9.60 -20.74
C GLU A 131 13.83 -11.10 -21.06
N ASP A 132 13.22 -12.05 -20.35
CA ASP A 132 13.40 -13.49 -20.60
C ASP A 132 12.06 -14.22 -20.87
N GLY A 133 11.49 -14.03 -22.08
CA GLY A 133 10.29 -14.73 -22.56
C GLY A 133 10.21 -14.92 -24.06
#